data_AF-A0A368B7T1-F1
#
_entry.id   AF-A0A368B7T1-F1
#
_cell.length_a   1.000
_cell.length_b   1.000
_cell.length_c   1.000
_cell.angle_alpha   90.00
_cell.angle_beta   90.00
_cell.angle_gamma   90.00
#
_symmetry.space_group_name_H-M   'P 1'
#
loop_
_entity.id
_entity.type
_entity.pdbx_description
1 polymer ?
#
loop_
_entity_poly.entity_id
_entity_poly.type
_entity_poly.pdbx_seq_one_letter_code
_entity_poly.pdbx_strand_id
1 'polypeptide(L)'
;MRFLPGSLLSAIVALFLVLGLGLMAQLDRKKDSYPNDSQTLMTPPPLEDLGKDYKVRLVYFVPTDREVKPGYRDKCEVLMRVVADVYRREMKANRHQTRGLDFEFSEDGRLRVHLVKAKHPSTFYTGEPFDVDRLLNTQQQEIWETTGYSRNRPTLVFSEAGAVAEARPLPHVYSGLACVSGDIFRDEVTASTIEEQISYFMDQTPVRKVAGEDEHPRNRESQTSNGVLIHELGHIFGMLHDTRDPRNIMMRGYDHLGQMFDHETAPGRPVRFSPAHARMAAVSRFFNESFDKSDTKAPLIEEFKIASPPKAGEKTVKLSLKMSDDKGLGPLVILQRGGGQIDALVRDLSLKSARKRAGILTVTAPRPLVAGQPVVYIVNLFDVNGNLSQSVINSQVVP
;
A
#
# COMPACT_ATOMS: atom_id res chain seq x y z
N MET A 1 -31.65 7.23 38.20
CA MET A 1 -30.84 6.30 37.40
C MET A 1 -31.20 6.48 35.93
N ARG A 2 -30.36 7.15 35.15
CA ARG A 2 -30.52 7.31 33.69
C ARG A 2 -29.42 6.48 33.04
N PHE A 3 -29.82 5.51 32.23
CA PHE A 3 -28.93 4.74 31.35
C PHE A 3 -28.56 5.60 30.13
N LEU A 4 -27.26 5.74 29.88
CA LEU A 4 -26.72 6.23 28.61
C LEU A 4 -26.54 5.05 27.65
N PRO A 5 -26.88 5.17 26.35
CA PRO A 5 -26.57 4.13 25.38
C PRO A 5 -25.12 4.28 24.91
N GLY A 6 -24.41 3.15 24.95
CA GLY A 6 -23.03 3.02 24.50
C GLY A 6 -22.87 3.19 22.99
N SER A 7 -21.74 3.79 22.61
CA SER A 7 -21.26 3.93 21.25
C SER A 7 -20.88 2.57 20.67
N LEU A 8 -21.73 2.04 19.79
CA LEU A 8 -21.35 1.03 18.80
C LEU A 8 -20.95 1.75 17.51
N LEU A 9 -19.69 1.63 17.09
CA LEU A 9 -19.21 1.35 15.72
C LEU A 9 -17.70 1.65 15.65
N SER A 10 -16.89 0.64 15.92
CA SER A 10 -15.53 0.55 15.37
C SER A 10 -15.52 -0.63 14.41
N ALA A 11 -15.91 -0.39 13.16
CA ALA A 11 -15.64 -1.34 12.08
C ALA A 11 -14.15 -1.23 11.74
N ILE A 12 -13.33 -2.04 12.40
CA ILE A 12 -11.89 -2.14 12.11
C ILE A 12 -11.76 -2.93 10.80
N VAL A 13 -11.23 -2.28 9.77
CA VAL A 13 -10.87 -2.91 8.50
C VAL A 13 -9.55 -3.62 8.72
N ALA A 14 -9.61 -4.92 9.01
CA ALA A 14 -8.49 -5.82 8.83
C ALA A 14 -8.44 -6.23 7.35
N LEU A 15 -7.36 -5.85 6.66
CA LEU A 15 -6.95 -6.52 5.43
C LEU A 15 -6.32 -7.84 5.91
N PHE A 16 -6.90 -8.97 5.50
CA PHE A 16 -6.33 -10.29 5.79
C PHE A 16 -5.80 -10.85 4.46
N LEU A 17 -4.54 -10.63 4.18
CA LEU A 17 -3.71 -11.46 3.33
C LEU A 17 -3.10 -12.57 4.19
N VAL A 18 -3.90 -13.62 4.43
CA VAL A 18 -3.28 -14.94 4.52
C VAL A 18 -2.60 -15.15 3.18
N LEU A 19 -1.27 -15.23 3.16
CA LEU A 19 -0.46 -15.61 2.01
C LEU A 19 -1.05 -16.88 1.39
N GLY A 20 -1.92 -16.67 0.40
CA GLY A 20 -2.57 -17.70 -0.39
C GLY A 20 -1.55 -18.31 -1.34
N LEU A 21 -0.72 -19.20 -0.79
CA LEU A 21 -0.15 -20.30 -1.55
C LEU A 21 -1.33 -21.15 -2.04
N GLY A 22 -1.70 -21.01 -3.31
CA GLY A 22 -2.68 -21.90 -3.93
C GLY A 22 -3.35 -21.36 -5.19
N LEU A 23 -2.83 -21.79 -6.34
CA LEU A 23 -3.49 -21.84 -7.65
C LEU A 23 -4.01 -20.51 -8.26
N MET A 24 -3.20 -19.92 -9.13
CA MET A 24 -3.64 -19.55 -10.48
C MET A 24 -2.40 -19.50 -11.40
N ALA A 25 -2.36 -20.49 -12.30
CA ALA A 25 -1.59 -20.59 -13.55
C ALA A 25 -0.23 -19.88 -13.64
N GLN A 26 0.83 -20.70 -13.58
CA GLN A 26 2.02 -20.48 -14.39
C GLN A 26 1.59 -20.18 -15.84
N LEU A 27 1.67 -18.91 -16.23
CA LEU A 27 1.88 -18.59 -17.63
C LEU A 27 3.36 -18.82 -17.89
N ASP A 28 3.68 -19.87 -18.63
CA ASP A 28 4.98 -20.07 -19.25
C ASP A 28 5.36 -18.79 -20.00
N ARG A 29 6.24 -18.01 -19.39
CA ARG A 29 6.78 -16.79 -19.99
C ARG A 29 8.12 -17.15 -20.62
N LYS A 30 8.22 -16.90 -21.92
CA LYS A 30 9.46 -16.98 -22.69
C LYS A 30 10.59 -16.31 -21.91
N LYS A 31 11.73 -16.99 -21.94
CA LYS A 31 12.99 -16.63 -21.32
C LYS A 31 13.55 -15.39 -22.02
N ASP A 32 13.15 -14.20 -21.58
CA ASP A 32 13.78 -12.97 -22.02
C ASP A 32 15.16 -12.90 -21.34
N SER A 33 16.22 -13.12 -22.12
CA SER A 33 17.60 -12.94 -21.71
C SER A 33 17.91 -11.45 -21.73
N TYR A 34 18.05 -10.84 -20.55
CA TYR A 34 18.50 -9.45 -20.45
C TYR A 34 20.03 -9.40 -20.64
N PRO A 35 20.55 -8.59 -21.58
CA PRO A 35 21.99 -8.33 -21.67
C PRO A 35 22.45 -7.57 -20.41
N ASN A 36 23.47 -8.11 -19.75
CA ASN A 36 24.01 -7.61 -18.49
C ASN A 36 25.06 -6.51 -18.74
N ASP A 37 24.66 -5.42 -19.39
CA ASP A 37 25.54 -4.26 -19.60
C ASP A 37 25.12 -3.11 -18.68
N SER A 38 25.89 -2.88 -17.62
CA SER A 38 25.59 -1.90 -16.56
C SER A 38 25.38 -0.46 -17.05
N GLN A 39 25.78 -0.14 -18.29
CA GLN A 39 25.59 1.19 -18.90
C GLN A 39 24.13 1.49 -19.28
N THR A 40 23.23 0.51 -19.28
CA THR A 40 21.81 0.70 -19.61
C THR A 40 20.89 0.86 -18.40
N LEU A 41 21.41 0.76 -17.18
CA LEU A 41 20.61 0.82 -15.96
C LEU A 41 20.58 2.23 -15.35
N MET A 42 19.39 2.66 -14.95
CA MET A 42 19.13 3.92 -14.28
C MET A 42 19.23 3.75 -12.77
N THR A 43 20.13 4.51 -12.15
CA THR A 43 20.23 4.58 -10.69
C THR A 43 19.23 5.60 -10.12
N PRO A 44 18.37 5.21 -9.15
CA PRO A 44 17.57 6.14 -8.37
C PRO A 44 18.43 7.24 -7.73
N PRO A 45 17.96 8.49 -7.65
CA PRO A 45 18.71 9.55 -6.95
C PRO A 45 18.87 9.23 -5.44
N PRO A 46 19.85 9.84 -4.76
CA PRO A 46 19.94 9.81 -3.30
C PRO A 46 18.66 10.31 -2.64
N LEU A 47 18.38 9.84 -1.42
CA LEU A 47 17.32 10.42 -0.61
C LEU A 47 17.79 11.76 -0.04
N GLU A 48 16.86 12.71 0.00
CA GLU A 48 17.08 14.03 0.59
C GLU A 48 15.90 14.37 1.49
N ASP A 49 16.14 15.11 2.56
CA ASP A 49 15.07 15.68 3.37
C ASP A 49 14.35 16.76 2.56
N LEU A 50 13.09 16.50 2.20
CA LEU A 50 12.28 17.45 1.43
C LEU A 50 11.68 18.56 2.30
N GLY A 51 11.94 18.57 3.59
CA GLY A 51 11.43 19.54 4.55
C GLY A 51 9.90 19.51 4.70
N LYS A 52 9.25 18.37 4.43
CA LYS A 52 7.79 18.25 4.53
C LYS A 52 7.36 18.03 5.97
N ASP A 53 6.20 18.61 6.31
CA ASP A 53 5.56 18.36 7.62
C ASP A 53 5.04 16.93 7.76
N TYR A 54 4.80 16.23 6.64
CA TYR A 54 4.24 14.88 6.57
C TYR A 54 5.30 13.95 5.99
N LYS A 55 5.79 13.03 6.82
CA LYS A 55 6.95 12.17 6.54
C LYS A 55 6.62 10.73 6.85
N VAL A 56 7.13 9.80 6.05
CA VAL A 56 7.06 8.37 6.38
C VAL A 56 8.08 8.06 7.48
N ARG A 57 7.64 7.40 8.55
CA ARG A 57 8.50 6.89 9.61
C ARG A 57 8.88 5.45 9.30
N LEU A 58 10.15 5.11 9.48
CA LEU A 58 10.65 3.75 9.31
C LEU A 58 10.97 3.14 10.66
N VAL A 59 10.48 1.93 10.88
CA VAL A 59 10.73 1.15 12.09
C VAL A 59 11.32 -0.19 11.70
N TYR A 60 12.39 -0.60 12.38
CA TYR A 60 12.84 -1.98 12.39
C TYR A 60 12.46 -2.62 13.72
N PHE A 61 11.51 -3.55 13.70
CA PHE A 61 10.91 -4.17 14.88
C PHE A 61 11.48 -5.57 15.08
N VAL A 62 12.19 -5.77 16.20
CA VAL A 62 12.95 -7.01 16.48
C VAL A 62 12.50 -7.60 17.82
N PRO A 63 11.72 -8.70 17.81
CA PRO A 63 11.33 -9.44 19.02
C PRO A 63 12.52 -9.99 19.80
N THR A 64 12.30 -10.38 21.06
CA THR A 64 13.36 -10.84 21.97
C THR A 64 14.04 -12.14 21.53
N ASP A 65 13.37 -12.95 20.70
CA ASP A 65 13.84 -14.22 20.15
C ASP A 65 14.45 -14.07 18.74
N ARG A 66 14.69 -12.83 18.30
CA ARG A 66 15.27 -12.48 17.00
C ARG A 66 16.47 -11.57 17.17
N GLU A 67 17.31 -11.54 16.16
CA GLU A 67 18.49 -10.69 16.12
C GLU A 67 18.34 -9.58 15.08
N VAL A 68 19.01 -8.46 15.33
CA VAL A 68 19.10 -7.35 14.39
C VAL A 68 19.95 -7.81 13.19
N LYS A 69 19.37 -7.83 12.00
CA LYS A 69 20.12 -8.18 10.78
C LYS A 69 21.23 -7.16 10.50
N PRO A 70 22.43 -7.62 10.08
CA PRO A 70 23.55 -6.73 9.78
C PRO A 70 23.21 -5.80 8.62
N GLY A 71 23.74 -4.58 8.65
CA GLY A 71 23.56 -3.61 7.56
C GLY A 71 22.13 -3.10 7.35
N TYR A 72 21.17 -3.37 8.25
CA TYR A 72 19.76 -3.01 8.04
C TYR A 72 19.54 -1.51 7.73
N ARG A 73 20.39 -0.62 8.25
CA ARG A 73 20.29 0.83 8.00
C ARG A 73 20.60 1.17 6.55
N ASP A 74 21.71 0.66 6.03
CA ASP A 74 22.14 0.90 4.65
C ASP A 74 21.14 0.27 3.67
N LYS A 75 20.66 -0.94 4.00
CA LYS A 75 19.62 -1.62 3.25
C LYS A 75 18.28 -0.88 3.26
N CYS A 76 17.87 -0.32 4.40
CA CYS A 76 16.69 0.55 4.48
C CYS A 76 16.82 1.74 3.53
N GLU A 77 17.98 2.39 3.50
CA GLU A 77 18.22 3.53 2.60
C GLU A 77 18.08 3.12 1.13
N VAL A 78 18.71 2.00 0.74
CA VAL A 78 18.60 1.42 -0.59
C VAL A 78 17.13 1.13 -0.97
N LEU A 79 16.38 0.45 -0.09
CA LEU A 79 14.96 0.16 -0.31
C LEU A 79 14.14 1.45 -0.48
N MET A 80 14.38 2.45 0.38
CA MET A 80 13.61 3.70 0.32
C MET A 80 13.97 4.57 -0.88
N ARG A 81 15.20 4.49 -1.41
CA ARG A 81 15.56 5.10 -2.71
C ARG A 81 14.73 4.52 -3.85
N VAL A 82 14.57 3.20 -3.90
CA VAL A 82 13.71 2.52 -4.89
C VAL A 82 12.25 2.96 -4.72
N VAL A 83 11.72 2.91 -3.49
CA VAL A 83 10.35 3.35 -3.18
C VAL A 83 10.11 4.80 -3.63
N ALA A 84 10.96 5.73 -3.19
CA ALA A 84 10.83 7.15 -3.48
C ALA A 84 10.84 7.41 -5.00
N ASP A 85 11.73 6.74 -5.73
CA ASP A 85 11.84 6.91 -7.19
C ASP A 85 10.62 6.34 -7.94
N VAL A 86 10.09 5.19 -7.53
CA VAL A 86 8.87 4.62 -8.11
C VAL A 86 7.69 5.58 -7.98
N TYR A 87 7.43 6.05 -6.76
CA TYR A 87 6.37 7.03 -6.51
C TYR A 87 6.60 8.32 -7.31
N ARG A 88 7.80 8.90 -7.26
CA ARG A 88 8.13 10.14 -7.97
C ARG A 88 7.91 10.03 -9.49
N ARG A 89 8.41 8.97 -10.12
CA ARG A 89 8.26 8.73 -11.57
C ARG A 89 6.79 8.55 -11.95
N GLU A 90 6.04 7.79 -11.17
CA GLU A 90 4.63 7.52 -11.49
C GLU A 90 3.72 8.71 -11.22
N MET A 91 4.02 9.54 -10.23
CA MET A 91 3.34 10.83 -10.04
C MET A 91 3.61 11.77 -11.22
N LYS A 92 4.87 11.86 -11.67
CA LYS A 92 5.25 12.63 -12.87
C LYS A 92 4.55 12.10 -14.12
N ALA A 93 4.52 10.78 -14.33
CA ALA A 93 3.89 10.15 -15.49
C ALA A 93 2.36 10.36 -15.53
N ASN A 94 1.73 10.53 -14.36
CA ASN A 94 0.33 10.90 -14.22
C ASN A 94 0.10 12.42 -14.17
N ARG A 95 1.12 13.23 -14.47
CA ARG A 95 1.07 14.71 -14.56
C ARG A 95 0.75 15.40 -13.24
N HIS A 96 1.16 14.81 -12.12
CA HIS A 96 1.07 15.44 -10.81
C HIS A 96 2.41 16.06 -10.43
N GLN A 97 2.38 17.34 -10.06
CA GLN A 97 3.56 18.04 -9.56
C GLN A 97 3.76 17.68 -8.09
N THR A 98 4.91 17.11 -7.78
CA THR A 98 5.32 16.77 -6.42
C THR A 98 6.83 16.61 -6.37
N ARG A 99 7.43 16.91 -5.22
CA ARG A 99 8.84 16.58 -4.96
C ARG A 99 9.03 15.09 -4.63
N GLY A 100 7.94 14.36 -4.38
CA GLY A 100 7.95 12.94 -4.04
C GLY A 100 7.60 12.68 -2.57
N LEU A 101 7.83 11.46 -2.11
CA LEU A 101 7.71 11.09 -0.69
C LEU A 101 8.86 11.68 0.11
N ASP A 102 8.57 12.07 1.35
CA ASP A 102 9.58 12.49 2.33
C ASP A 102 9.60 11.49 3.50
N PHE A 103 10.76 11.40 4.14
CA PHE A 103 11.04 10.48 5.24
C PHE A 103 11.54 11.26 6.47
N GLU A 104 11.57 10.59 7.61
CA GLU A 104 12.30 11.12 8.77
C GLU A 104 13.82 10.97 8.55
N PHE A 105 14.57 12.04 8.81
CA PHE A 105 16.03 12.06 8.78
C PHE A 105 16.58 12.39 10.17
N SER A 106 17.77 11.89 10.49
CA SER A 106 18.52 12.30 11.68
C SER A 106 19.25 13.62 11.43
N GLU A 107 19.75 14.23 12.52
CA GLU A 107 20.47 15.51 12.47
C GLU A 107 21.72 15.47 11.57
N ASP A 108 22.30 14.29 11.38
CA ASP A 108 23.44 14.04 10.48
C ASP A 108 23.04 13.87 9.00
N GLY A 109 21.76 14.07 8.67
CA GLY A 109 21.23 13.99 7.31
C GLY A 109 20.97 12.57 6.81
N ARG A 110 21.18 11.53 7.64
CA ARG A 110 20.88 10.14 7.26
C ARG A 110 19.42 9.79 7.45
N LEU A 111 18.94 8.81 6.68
CA LEU A 111 17.60 8.26 6.84
C LEU A 111 17.43 7.71 8.26
N ARG A 112 16.40 8.19 8.98
CA ARG A 112 16.13 7.76 10.36
C ARG A 112 15.33 6.46 10.35
N VAL A 113 15.98 5.38 10.78
CA VAL A 113 15.33 4.09 11.05
C VAL A 113 15.26 3.88 12.56
N HIS A 114 14.05 3.83 13.12
CA HIS A 114 13.84 3.57 14.54
C HIS A 114 13.97 2.07 14.81
N LEU A 115 15.04 1.66 15.47
CA LEU A 115 15.18 0.28 15.95
C LEU A 115 14.36 0.10 17.23
N VAL A 116 13.32 -0.75 17.15
CA VAL A 116 12.50 -1.15 18.30
C VAL A 116 12.90 -2.57 18.68
N LYS A 117 13.67 -2.69 19.76
CA LYS A 117 13.94 -3.98 20.42
C LYS A 117 12.73 -4.31 21.29
N ALA A 118 11.94 -5.25 20.83
CA ALA A 118 10.64 -5.51 21.41
C ALA A 118 10.76 -6.24 22.76
N LYS A 119 9.71 -6.13 23.59
CA LYS A 119 9.64 -6.67 24.96
C LYS A 119 9.32 -8.16 25.02
N HIS A 120 8.81 -8.73 23.93
CA HIS A 120 8.29 -10.10 23.89
C HIS A 120 8.89 -10.92 22.73
N PRO A 121 8.78 -12.26 22.75
CA PRO A 121 9.15 -13.09 21.60
C PRO A 121 8.14 -12.95 20.45
N SER A 122 8.52 -13.41 19.27
CA SER A 122 7.74 -13.30 18.03
C SER A 122 6.31 -13.83 18.19
N THR A 123 6.15 -14.97 18.88
CA THR A 123 4.85 -15.63 19.12
C THR A 123 3.84 -14.77 19.89
N PHE A 124 4.31 -13.85 20.74
CA PHE A 124 3.43 -12.92 21.44
C PHE A 124 2.72 -11.98 20.46
N TYR A 125 3.46 -11.47 19.46
CA TYR A 125 2.95 -10.52 18.48
C TYR A 125 2.10 -11.22 17.44
N THR A 126 2.58 -12.33 16.89
CA THR A 126 1.86 -13.07 15.84
C THR A 126 0.62 -13.78 16.34
N GLY A 127 0.60 -14.17 17.62
CA GLY A 127 -0.39 -15.10 18.14
C GLY A 127 -0.13 -16.55 17.72
N GLU A 128 -0.84 -17.45 18.40
CA GLU A 128 -0.90 -18.88 18.06
C GLU A 128 -2.36 -19.36 18.24
N PRO A 129 -3.11 -19.62 17.15
CA PRO A 129 -2.71 -19.49 15.74
C PRO A 129 -2.44 -18.03 15.33
N PHE A 130 -1.79 -17.85 14.16
CA PHE A 130 -1.48 -16.54 13.61
C PHE A 130 -2.72 -15.63 13.50
N ASP A 131 -2.59 -14.40 13.98
CA ASP A 131 -3.62 -13.36 13.99
C ASP A 131 -3.02 -12.02 13.55
N VAL A 132 -3.39 -11.56 12.35
CA VAL A 132 -2.95 -10.29 11.77
C VAL A 132 -3.34 -9.10 12.64
N ASP A 133 -4.55 -9.11 13.21
CA ASP A 133 -5.00 -7.99 14.02
C ASP A 133 -4.19 -7.88 15.30
N ARG A 134 -3.89 -9.03 15.93
CA ARG A 134 -2.99 -9.10 17.07
C ARG A 134 -1.60 -8.56 16.72
N LEU A 135 -1.03 -8.99 15.59
CA LEU A 135 0.28 -8.51 15.12
C LEU A 135 0.30 -6.99 14.97
N LEU A 136 -0.64 -6.44 14.20
CA LEU A 136 -0.66 -5.00 13.91
C LEU A 136 -0.98 -4.18 15.17
N ASN A 137 -1.88 -4.65 16.04
CA ASN A 137 -2.23 -3.96 17.29
C ASN A 137 -1.04 -3.92 18.27
N THR A 138 -0.43 -5.06 18.52
CA THR A 138 0.64 -5.19 19.53
C THR A 138 1.91 -4.47 19.10
N GLN A 139 2.31 -4.59 17.82
CA GLN A 139 3.45 -3.85 17.31
C GLN A 139 3.19 -2.34 17.29
N GLN A 140 2.02 -1.88 16.83
CA GLN A 140 1.69 -0.46 16.81
C GLN A 140 1.79 0.16 18.20
N GLN A 141 1.21 -0.50 19.20
CA GLN A 141 1.24 -0.05 20.58
C GLN A 141 2.68 0.13 21.08
N GLU A 142 3.51 -0.89 20.90
CA GLU A 142 4.88 -0.86 21.39
C GLU A 142 5.79 0.12 20.61
N ILE A 143 5.54 0.28 19.31
CA ILE A 143 6.20 1.29 18.48
C ILE A 143 5.85 2.69 18.99
N TRP A 144 4.60 2.97 19.35
CA TRP A 144 4.20 4.27 19.90
C TRP A 144 4.81 4.53 21.27
N GLU A 145 4.89 3.51 22.13
CA GLU A 145 5.59 3.62 23.43
C GLU A 145 7.07 3.95 23.26
N THR A 146 7.71 3.44 22.20
CA THR A 146 9.16 3.60 21.98
C THR A 146 9.51 4.84 21.17
N THR A 147 8.73 5.17 20.14
CA THR A 147 9.05 6.20 19.14
C THR A 147 8.15 7.44 19.25
N GLY A 148 7.19 7.42 20.17
CA GLY A 148 6.14 8.43 20.29
C GLY A 148 5.01 8.24 19.28
N TYR A 149 3.86 8.86 19.58
CA TYR A 149 2.67 8.78 18.73
C TYR A 149 2.92 9.33 17.32
N SER A 150 2.39 8.64 16.32
CA SER A 150 2.77 8.81 14.91
C SER A 150 1.83 9.74 14.12
N ARG A 151 1.33 10.81 14.75
CA ARG A 151 0.49 11.80 14.05
C ARG A 151 1.28 12.43 12.90
N ASN A 152 0.72 12.41 11.68
CA ASN A 152 1.39 12.86 10.46
C ASN A 152 2.65 12.05 10.09
N ARG A 153 2.78 10.86 10.67
CA ARG A 153 3.90 9.94 10.48
C ARG A 153 3.34 8.55 10.23
N PRO A 154 2.86 8.23 9.02
CA PRO A 154 2.58 6.86 8.68
C PRO A 154 3.84 6.04 8.87
N THR A 155 3.70 4.87 9.46
CA THR A 155 4.80 4.03 9.89
C THR A 155 4.89 2.82 8.98
N LEU A 156 6.04 2.66 8.34
CA LEU A 156 6.43 1.44 7.66
C LEU A 156 7.34 0.64 8.60
N VAL A 157 6.93 -0.58 8.91
CA VAL A 157 7.60 -1.48 9.85
C VAL A 157 8.20 -2.64 9.08
N PHE A 158 9.49 -2.84 9.26
CA PHE A 158 10.17 -4.09 8.93
C PHE A 158 10.16 -4.96 10.18
N SER A 159 9.43 -6.07 10.16
CA SER A 159 9.14 -6.88 11.35
C SER A 159 9.83 -8.24 11.29
N GLU A 160 10.67 -8.54 12.27
CA GLU A 160 11.25 -9.88 12.48
C GLU A 160 10.26 -10.87 13.14
N ALA A 161 9.06 -10.42 13.54
CA ALA A 161 8.09 -11.28 14.21
C ALA A 161 7.45 -12.33 13.29
N GLY A 162 7.50 -12.16 11.97
CA GLY A 162 6.96 -13.14 11.02
C GLY A 162 6.93 -12.66 9.57
N ALA A 163 6.72 -13.60 8.65
CA ALA A 163 6.60 -13.35 7.22
C ALA A 163 5.22 -12.75 6.89
N VAL A 164 5.06 -11.44 7.09
CA VAL A 164 3.79 -10.73 6.90
C VAL A 164 3.99 -9.53 6.00
N ALA A 165 2.98 -9.22 5.18
CA ALA A 165 2.85 -8.01 4.40
C ALA A 165 1.41 -7.52 4.55
N GLU A 166 1.19 -6.53 5.41
CA GLU A 166 -0.14 -6.05 5.75
C GLU A 166 -0.13 -4.57 6.09
N ALA A 167 -1.19 -3.88 5.72
CA ALA A 167 -1.37 -2.47 6.02
C ALA A 167 -2.71 -2.19 6.69
N ARG A 168 -2.66 -1.33 7.71
CA ARG A 168 -3.81 -0.75 8.39
C ARG A 168 -3.80 0.77 8.20
N PRO A 169 -4.65 1.32 7.32
CA PRO A 169 -4.92 2.75 7.37
C PRO A 169 -5.64 3.04 8.70
N LEU A 170 -5.15 3.99 9.49
CA LEU A 170 -5.87 4.41 10.69
C LEU A 170 -6.95 5.43 10.30
N PRO A 171 -8.03 5.58 11.10
CA PRO A 171 -9.12 6.52 10.82
C PRO A 171 -8.67 8.00 10.72
N HIS A 172 -7.42 8.31 11.10
CA HIS A 172 -6.76 9.55 10.72
C HIS A 172 -5.82 9.26 9.54
N VAL A 173 -6.16 9.79 8.36
CA VAL A 173 -5.45 9.66 7.07
C VAL A 173 -3.93 9.88 7.12
N TYR A 174 -3.45 10.54 8.17
CA TYR A 174 -2.05 10.88 8.37
C TYR A 174 -1.35 9.97 9.39
N SER A 175 -2.01 8.89 9.77
CA SER A 175 -1.49 7.83 10.62
C SER A 175 -1.89 6.50 9.98
N GLY A 176 -0.98 5.56 9.96
CA GLY A 176 -1.18 4.28 9.32
C GLY A 176 0.01 3.40 9.63
N LEU A 177 -0.19 2.09 9.54
CA LEU A 177 0.86 1.11 9.75
C LEU A 177 0.90 0.19 8.54
N ALA A 178 2.05 0.07 7.90
CA ALA A 178 2.35 -1.03 6.99
C ALA A 178 3.42 -1.88 7.65
N CYS A 179 3.20 -3.17 7.72
CA CYS A 179 4.13 -4.14 8.27
C CYS A 179 4.57 -5.07 7.15
N VAL A 180 5.87 -5.15 6.91
CA VAL A 180 6.50 -6.09 5.98
C VAL A 180 7.52 -6.94 6.72
N SER A 181 7.81 -8.14 6.22
CA SER A 181 8.81 -9.03 6.82
C SER A 181 10.20 -8.36 6.85
N GLY A 182 10.88 -8.49 8.00
CA GLY A 182 12.29 -8.15 8.15
C GLY A 182 13.23 -9.04 7.32
N ASP A 183 12.74 -10.14 6.75
CA ASP A 183 13.52 -10.97 5.82
C ASP A 183 13.88 -10.27 4.52
N ILE A 184 13.25 -9.12 4.22
CA ILE A 184 13.67 -8.26 3.13
C ILE A 184 15.13 -7.80 3.29
N PHE A 185 15.69 -7.76 4.50
CA PHE A 185 17.10 -7.39 4.75
C PHE A 185 18.11 -8.51 4.50
N ARG A 186 17.69 -9.69 4.04
CA ARG A 186 18.61 -10.75 3.63
C ARG A 186 19.51 -10.31 2.47
N ASP A 187 20.75 -10.78 2.42
CA ASP A 187 21.73 -10.43 1.38
C ASP A 187 21.30 -10.92 -0.01
N GLU A 188 20.45 -11.94 -0.07
CA GLU A 188 19.87 -12.45 -1.30
C GLU A 188 18.73 -11.59 -1.85
N VAL A 189 18.15 -10.71 -1.02
CA VAL A 189 16.98 -9.91 -1.36
C VAL A 189 17.36 -8.45 -1.56
N THR A 190 18.11 -7.89 -0.60
CA THR A 190 18.47 -6.48 -0.56
C THR A 190 19.97 -6.29 -0.41
N ALA A 191 20.54 -5.58 -1.37
CA ALA A 191 21.94 -5.18 -1.41
C ALA A 191 22.23 -3.99 -0.48
N SER A 192 23.51 -3.75 -0.20
CA SER A 192 23.95 -2.63 0.67
C SER A 192 24.20 -1.33 -0.10
N THR A 193 24.19 -1.38 -1.44
CA THR A 193 24.33 -0.21 -2.31
C THR A 193 23.20 -0.18 -3.33
N ILE A 194 22.88 1.01 -3.85
CA ILE A 194 21.78 1.15 -4.80
C ILE A 194 22.15 0.52 -6.16
N GLU A 195 23.40 0.63 -6.59
CA GLU A 195 23.89 0.09 -7.87
C GLU A 195 23.80 -1.44 -7.89
N GLU A 196 24.21 -2.08 -6.80
CA GLU A 196 24.07 -3.52 -6.62
C GLU A 196 22.59 -3.92 -6.52
N GLN A 197 21.76 -3.14 -5.83
CA GLN A 197 20.32 -3.41 -5.74
C GLN A 197 19.62 -3.36 -7.10
N ILE A 198 19.96 -2.41 -7.96
CA ILE A 198 19.42 -2.36 -9.32
C ILE A 198 19.90 -3.57 -10.14
N SER A 199 21.14 -4.00 -9.92
CA SER A 199 21.68 -5.23 -10.55
C SER A 199 20.94 -6.48 -10.07
N TYR A 200 20.53 -6.55 -8.80
CA TYR A 200 19.72 -7.66 -8.26
C TYR A 200 18.40 -7.83 -9.01
N PHE A 201 17.80 -6.76 -9.53
CA PHE A 201 16.57 -6.87 -10.33
C PHE A 201 16.78 -7.52 -11.71
N MET A 202 18.02 -7.73 -12.13
CA MET A 202 18.37 -8.44 -13.37
C MET A 202 19.07 -9.79 -13.11
N ASP A 203 19.55 -10.02 -11.88
CA ASP A 203 20.32 -11.19 -11.48
C ASP A 203 19.48 -12.48 -11.49
N GLN A 204 19.92 -13.48 -12.25
CA GLN A 204 19.25 -14.79 -12.34
C GLN A 204 19.85 -15.86 -11.42
N THR A 205 20.86 -15.51 -10.60
CA THR A 205 21.44 -16.41 -9.61
C THR A 205 20.36 -17.05 -8.75
N PRO A 206 20.30 -18.39 -8.62
CA PRO A 206 19.35 -19.05 -7.75
C PRO A 206 19.54 -18.62 -6.29
N VAL A 207 18.44 -18.30 -5.62
CA VAL A 207 18.38 -17.97 -4.19
C VAL A 207 17.20 -18.69 -3.54
N ARG A 208 17.28 -18.88 -2.22
CA ARG A 208 16.18 -19.45 -1.43
C ARG A 208 15.10 -18.41 -1.15
N LYS A 209 13.85 -18.79 -1.37
CA LYS A 209 12.68 -17.99 -1.00
C LYS A 209 12.65 -17.67 0.50
N VAL A 210 12.13 -16.52 0.88
CA VAL A 210 11.89 -16.12 2.28
C VAL A 210 11.03 -17.12 3.06
N ALA A 211 10.07 -17.78 2.41
CA ALA A 211 9.13 -18.72 3.04
C ALA A 211 9.04 -20.06 2.28
N GLY A 212 10.17 -20.76 2.17
CA GLY A 212 10.22 -22.10 1.57
C GLY A 212 11.64 -22.58 1.29
N GLU A 213 11.75 -23.84 0.89
CA GLU A 213 13.03 -24.46 0.49
C GLU A 213 13.31 -24.34 -1.01
N ASP A 214 12.30 -23.96 -1.79
CA ASP A 214 12.41 -23.84 -3.25
C ASP A 214 13.35 -22.70 -3.67
N GLU A 215 14.24 -22.99 -4.61
CA GLU A 215 15.09 -22.00 -5.25
C GLU A 215 14.39 -21.32 -6.42
N HIS A 216 14.66 -20.03 -6.59
CA HIS A 216 14.25 -19.26 -7.75
C HIS A 216 15.26 -18.15 -8.07
N PRO A 217 15.20 -17.55 -9.27
CA PRO A 217 16.10 -16.46 -9.63
C PRO A 217 16.04 -15.27 -8.65
N ARG A 218 17.20 -14.71 -8.28
CA ARG A 218 17.34 -13.56 -7.36
C ARG A 218 16.46 -12.38 -7.76
N ASN A 219 16.40 -12.05 -9.04
CA ASN A 219 15.56 -10.97 -9.54
C ASN A 219 14.09 -11.14 -9.17
N ARG A 220 13.57 -12.37 -9.21
CA ARG A 220 12.19 -12.66 -8.83
C ARG A 220 11.96 -12.37 -7.36
N GLU A 221 12.87 -12.78 -6.48
CA GLU A 221 12.75 -12.55 -5.04
C GLU A 221 12.90 -11.07 -4.68
N SER A 222 13.95 -10.44 -5.21
CA SER A 222 14.28 -9.06 -4.92
C SER A 222 13.18 -8.11 -5.40
N GLN A 223 12.69 -8.28 -6.64
CA GLN A 223 11.59 -7.48 -7.18
C GLN A 223 10.28 -7.72 -6.43
N THR A 224 9.95 -8.98 -6.08
CA THR A 224 8.71 -9.27 -5.34
C THR A 224 8.74 -8.60 -3.97
N SER A 225 9.85 -8.71 -3.23
CA SER A 225 9.97 -8.15 -1.90
C SER A 225 9.94 -6.62 -1.89
N ASN A 226 10.70 -5.98 -2.80
CA ASN A 226 10.65 -4.53 -3.00
C ASN A 226 9.29 -4.05 -3.50
N GLY A 227 8.63 -4.86 -4.33
CA GLY A 227 7.30 -4.63 -4.85
C GLY A 227 6.22 -4.58 -3.80
N VAL A 228 6.19 -5.62 -2.96
CA VAL A 228 5.29 -5.73 -1.82
C VAL A 228 5.50 -4.57 -0.85
N LEU A 229 6.75 -4.17 -0.60
CA LEU A 229 7.04 -2.97 0.20
C LEU A 229 6.37 -1.70 -0.35
N ILE A 230 6.47 -1.46 -1.66
CA ILE A 230 5.83 -0.30 -2.31
C ILE A 230 4.30 -0.40 -2.27
N HIS A 231 3.77 -1.62 -2.44
CA HIS A 231 2.36 -1.97 -2.40
C HIS A 231 1.73 -1.68 -1.03
N GLU A 232 2.32 -2.21 0.05
CA GLU A 232 1.82 -1.99 1.42
C GLU A 232 1.86 -0.51 1.82
N LEU A 233 2.91 0.21 1.37
CA LEU A 233 2.96 1.66 1.55
C LEU A 233 1.83 2.38 0.79
N GLY A 234 1.40 1.85 -0.35
CA GLY A 234 0.25 2.37 -1.10
C GLY A 234 -1.05 2.26 -0.30
N HIS A 235 -1.26 1.16 0.42
CA HIS A 235 -2.41 0.96 1.29
C HIS A 235 -2.50 1.97 2.44
N ILE A 236 -1.35 2.39 3.00
CA ILE A 236 -1.31 3.51 3.97
C ILE A 236 -1.94 4.77 3.37
N PHE A 237 -1.66 5.05 2.09
CA PHE A 237 -2.20 6.23 1.38
C PHE A 237 -3.63 6.04 0.88
N GLY A 238 -4.33 5.00 1.36
CA GLY A 238 -5.72 4.70 1.01
C GLY A 238 -5.88 4.12 -0.39
N MET A 239 -4.78 3.75 -1.06
CA MET A 239 -4.84 3.04 -2.35
C MET A 239 -5.32 1.61 -2.09
N LEU A 240 -6.16 1.11 -2.98
CA LEU A 240 -6.73 -0.23 -2.86
C LEU A 240 -6.22 -1.08 -4.03
N HIS A 241 -6.49 -2.37 -4.02
CA HIS A 241 -6.12 -3.22 -5.15
C HIS A 241 -6.82 -2.78 -6.44
N ASP A 242 -6.10 -2.78 -7.57
CA ASP A 242 -6.63 -2.39 -8.87
C ASP A 242 -6.16 -3.32 -9.97
N THR A 243 -7.03 -4.29 -10.29
CA THR A 243 -6.82 -5.41 -11.21
C THR A 243 -7.00 -5.06 -12.68
N ARG A 244 -7.32 -3.80 -13.01
CA ARG A 244 -7.66 -3.38 -14.38
C ARG A 244 -6.44 -3.32 -15.30
N ASP A 245 -5.25 -3.17 -14.74
CA ASP A 245 -3.97 -3.19 -15.47
C ASP A 245 -3.00 -4.15 -14.77
N PRO A 246 -2.48 -5.19 -15.45
CA PRO A 246 -1.53 -6.12 -14.84
C PRO A 246 -0.20 -5.46 -14.43
N ARG A 247 0.10 -4.27 -14.96
CA ARG A 247 1.29 -3.48 -14.60
C ARG A 247 1.08 -2.67 -13.32
N ASN A 248 -0.11 -2.69 -12.73
CA ASN A 248 -0.42 -1.92 -11.53
C ASN A 248 0.33 -2.48 -10.32
N ILE A 249 1.06 -1.62 -9.63
CA ILE A 249 1.83 -1.98 -8.43
C ILE A 249 0.93 -2.32 -7.23
N MET A 250 -0.31 -1.83 -7.23
CA MET A 250 -1.36 -2.27 -6.29
C MET A 250 -1.96 -3.64 -6.67
N MET A 251 -1.27 -4.38 -7.55
CA MET A 251 -1.49 -5.77 -7.94
C MET A 251 -0.11 -6.38 -8.23
N ARG A 252 0.05 -7.23 -9.25
CA ARG A 252 1.32 -7.92 -9.58
C ARG A 252 2.28 -7.10 -10.44
N GLY A 253 2.02 -5.81 -10.66
CA GLY A 253 2.86 -4.96 -11.51
C GLY A 253 4.33 -4.92 -11.08
N TYR A 254 4.59 -5.08 -9.78
CA TYR A 254 5.95 -5.12 -9.24
C TYR A 254 6.79 -6.32 -9.69
N ASP A 255 6.20 -7.35 -10.33
CA ASP A 255 6.97 -8.43 -10.96
C ASP A 255 7.89 -7.92 -12.10
N HIS A 256 7.66 -6.68 -12.53
CA HIS A 256 8.41 -5.98 -13.57
C HIS A 256 9.27 -4.82 -13.04
N LEU A 257 9.55 -4.77 -11.73
CA LEU A 257 10.23 -3.63 -11.10
C LEU A 257 11.59 -3.30 -11.73
N GLY A 258 12.40 -4.32 -12.09
CA GLY A 258 13.69 -4.13 -12.76
C GLY A 258 13.58 -3.40 -14.10
N GLN A 259 12.54 -3.70 -14.89
CA GLN A 259 12.30 -3.05 -16.18
C GLN A 259 12.03 -1.54 -16.04
N MET A 260 11.65 -1.06 -14.85
CA MET A 260 11.52 0.38 -14.61
C MET A 260 12.87 1.10 -14.53
N PHE A 261 13.94 0.35 -14.27
CA PHE A 261 15.31 0.83 -14.14
C PHE A 261 16.18 0.51 -15.36
N ASP A 262 15.64 -0.15 -16.39
CA ASP A 262 16.34 -0.31 -17.66
C ASP A 262 15.91 0.80 -18.64
N HIS A 263 16.89 1.50 -19.22
CA HIS A 263 16.68 2.60 -20.16
C HIS A 263 15.82 2.21 -21.37
N GLU A 264 15.90 0.96 -21.83
CA GLU A 264 15.14 0.49 -23.00
C GLU A 264 13.67 0.24 -22.67
N THR A 265 13.40 -0.41 -21.54
CA THR A 265 12.05 -0.85 -21.16
C THR A 265 11.27 0.20 -20.36
N ALA A 266 11.94 1.09 -19.64
CA ALA A 266 11.30 2.10 -18.79
C ALA A 266 10.33 3.05 -19.50
N PRO A 267 10.57 3.53 -20.75
CA PRO A 267 9.58 4.32 -21.49
C PRO A 267 8.24 3.61 -21.66
N GLY A 268 8.25 2.27 -21.68
CA GLY A 268 7.08 1.41 -21.74
C GLY A 268 6.26 1.39 -20.45
N ARG A 269 6.74 2.02 -19.36
CA ARG A 269 6.13 2.04 -18.02
C ARG A 269 5.70 0.64 -17.58
N PRO A 270 6.65 -0.27 -17.33
CA PRO A 270 6.35 -1.67 -17.03
C PRO A 270 5.71 -1.85 -15.64
N VAL A 271 5.93 -0.90 -14.73
CA VAL A 271 5.30 -0.81 -13.40
C VAL A 271 4.57 0.52 -13.29
N ARG A 272 3.35 0.51 -12.72
CA ARG A 272 2.49 1.71 -12.71
C ARG A 272 1.65 1.87 -11.45
N PHE A 273 1.33 3.12 -11.11
CA PHE A 273 0.07 3.43 -10.43
C PHE A 273 -1.02 3.71 -11.46
N SER A 274 -2.25 3.24 -11.19
CA SER A 274 -3.39 3.67 -12.00
C SER A 274 -3.62 5.18 -11.85
N PRO A 275 -4.26 5.84 -12.83
CA PRO A 275 -4.62 7.24 -12.71
C PRO A 275 -5.48 7.54 -11.48
N ALA A 276 -6.25 6.57 -10.98
CA ALA A 276 -7.03 6.72 -9.76
C ALA A 276 -6.12 6.84 -8.53
N HIS A 277 -5.18 5.91 -8.35
CA HIS A 277 -4.22 5.94 -7.24
C HIS A 277 -3.30 7.14 -7.29
N ALA A 278 -2.81 7.52 -8.48
CA ALA A 278 -1.99 8.71 -8.63
C ALA A 278 -2.74 9.98 -8.21
N ARG A 279 -4.05 10.10 -8.51
CA ARG A 279 -4.87 11.22 -8.03
C ARG A 279 -5.08 11.19 -6.52
N MET A 280 -5.26 10.03 -5.91
CA MET A 280 -5.39 9.90 -4.45
C MET A 280 -4.09 10.31 -3.76
N ALA A 281 -2.94 9.82 -4.24
CA ALA A 281 -1.63 10.28 -3.78
C ALA A 281 -1.52 11.80 -3.91
N ALA A 282 -1.87 12.36 -5.08
CA ALA A 282 -1.70 13.79 -5.38
C ALA A 282 -2.44 14.72 -4.42
N VAL A 283 -3.59 14.31 -3.87
CA VAL A 283 -4.34 15.11 -2.89
C VAL A 283 -3.92 14.82 -1.45
N SER A 284 -3.29 13.67 -1.17
CA SER A 284 -2.79 13.36 0.16
C SER A 284 -1.69 14.35 0.58
N ARG A 285 -1.60 14.64 1.88
CA ARG A 285 -0.61 15.59 2.44
C ARG A 285 0.85 15.15 2.30
N PHE A 286 1.09 13.90 1.90
CA PHE A 286 2.43 13.37 1.67
C PHE A 286 2.99 13.82 0.31
N PHE A 287 2.14 13.94 -0.71
CA PHE A 287 2.56 14.35 -2.05
C PHE A 287 2.11 15.75 -2.43
N ASN A 288 0.98 16.21 -1.90
CA ASN A 288 0.43 17.52 -2.21
C ASN A 288 1.37 18.61 -1.66
N GLU A 289 1.85 19.47 -2.55
CA GLU A 289 2.73 20.60 -2.19
C GLU A 289 1.94 21.86 -1.81
N SER A 290 0.61 21.87 -2.02
CA SER A 290 -0.24 23.03 -1.78
C SER A 290 -1.61 22.62 -1.24
N PHE A 291 -1.77 22.67 0.08
CA PHE A 291 -3.03 22.39 0.77
C PHE A 291 -3.22 23.29 2.00
N ASP A 292 -4.48 23.47 2.41
CA ASP A 292 -4.85 24.19 3.62
C ASP A 292 -4.58 23.31 4.85
N LYS A 293 -3.48 23.57 5.56
CA LYS A 293 -3.11 22.84 6.79
C LYS A 293 -4.14 23.00 7.93
N SER A 294 -4.92 24.08 7.90
CA SER A 294 -5.94 24.36 8.93
C SER A 294 -7.22 23.54 8.73
N ASP A 295 -7.43 23.01 7.53
CA ASP A 295 -8.56 22.15 7.24
C ASP A 295 -8.35 20.76 7.83
N THR A 296 -9.00 20.46 8.94
CA THR A 296 -8.91 19.14 9.58
C THR A 296 -10.18 18.32 9.42
N LYS A 297 -11.13 18.76 8.59
CA LYS A 297 -12.45 18.16 8.51
C LYS A 297 -12.51 17.23 7.31
N ALA A 298 -12.87 15.98 7.55
CA ALA A 298 -13.06 15.01 6.49
C ALA A 298 -14.36 15.27 5.71
N PRO A 299 -14.41 14.92 4.41
CA PRO A 299 -15.62 15.07 3.61
C PRO A 299 -16.75 14.19 4.16
N LEU A 300 -18.00 14.64 4.07
CA LEU A 300 -19.15 13.89 4.57
C LEU A 300 -19.73 12.96 3.50
N ILE A 301 -19.90 11.68 3.84
CA ILE A 301 -20.66 10.71 3.05
C ILE A 301 -22.04 10.57 3.70
N GLU A 302 -23.03 11.32 3.18
CA GLU A 302 -24.41 11.33 3.69
C GLU A 302 -25.19 10.08 3.25
N GLU A 303 -24.88 9.57 2.05
CA GLU A 303 -25.48 8.36 1.52
C GLU A 303 -24.43 7.57 0.73
N PHE A 304 -24.36 6.28 1.00
CA PHE A 304 -23.71 5.27 0.17
C PHE A 304 -24.53 3.98 0.32
N LYS A 305 -25.33 3.64 -0.70
CA LYS A 305 -26.21 2.46 -0.65
C LYS A 305 -26.33 1.79 -2.02
N ILE A 306 -26.69 0.52 -2.04
CA ILE A 306 -27.04 -0.18 -3.28
C ILE A 306 -28.41 0.33 -3.75
N ALA A 307 -28.49 0.83 -4.98
CA ALA A 307 -29.71 1.37 -5.56
C ALA A 307 -30.69 0.27 -6.02
N SER A 308 -30.16 -0.90 -6.39
CA SER A 308 -30.94 -2.08 -6.77
C SER A 308 -30.16 -3.35 -6.39
N PRO A 309 -30.81 -4.39 -5.82
CA PRO A 309 -30.12 -5.62 -5.42
C PRO A 309 -29.24 -6.18 -6.55
N PRO A 310 -27.97 -6.56 -6.25
CA PRO A 310 -27.08 -7.15 -7.25
C PRO A 310 -27.61 -8.51 -7.68
N LYS A 311 -27.70 -8.78 -8.99
CA LYS A 311 -28.26 -10.03 -9.52
C LYS A 311 -27.19 -10.95 -10.07
N ALA A 312 -27.43 -12.25 -10.00
CA ALA A 312 -26.54 -13.26 -10.57
C ALA A 312 -26.40 -13.07 -12.09
N GLY A 313 -25.20 -13.32 -12.62
CA GLY A 313 -24.86 -13.13 -14.03
C GLY A 313 -24.59 -11.68 -14.45
N GLU A 314 -25.04 -10.68 -13.68
CA GLU A 314 -24.73 -9.28 -13.95
C GLU A 314 -23.26 -8.96 -13.59
N LYS A 315 -22.67 -8.02 -14.32
CA LYS A 315 -21.37 -7.43 -13.99
C LYS A 315 -21.48 -6.03 -13.42
N THR A 316 -22.67 -5.43 -13.43
CA THR A 316 -22.85 -4.03 -13.07
C THR A 316 -23.77 -3.88 -11.88
N VAL A 317 -23.39 -3.03 -10.93
CA VAL A 317 -24.23 -2.70 -9.78
C VAL A 317 -24.41 -1.19 -9.73
N LYS A 318 -25.63 -0.76 -9.43
CA LYS A 318 -25.94 0.67 -9.26
C LYS A 318 -25.82 1.01 -7.78
N LEU A 319 -24.98 1.99 -7.47
CA LEU A 319 -24.78 2.54 -6.13
C LEU A 319 -25.34 3.96 -6.10
N SER A 320 -26.18 4.26 -5.12
CA SER A 320 -26.63 5.62 -4.85
C SER A 320 -25.67 6.27 -3.86
N LEU A 321 -25.31 7.52 -4.13
CA LEU A 321 -24.42 8.30 -3.28
C LEU A 321 -24.90 9.72 -3.08
N LYS A 322 -24.54 10.27 -1.92
CA LYS A 322 -24.68 11.67 -1.57
C LYS A 322 -23.53 12.05 -0.66
N MET A 323 -22.77 13.06 -1.05
CA MET A 323 -21.56 13.48 -0.35
C MET A 323 -21.37 14.99 -0.46
N SER A 324 -20.69 15.55 0.53
CA SER A 324 -20.45 16.99 0.62
C SER A 324 -19.13 17.29 1.32
N ASP A 325 -18.53 18.42 1.00
CA ASP A 325 -17.35 18.94 1.70
C ASP A 325 -17.30 20.47 1.64
N ASP A 326 -16.84 21.10 2.72
CA ASP A 326 -16.80 22.57 2.81
C ASP A 326 -15.55 23.19 2.18
N LYS A 327 -14.51 22.42 1.87
CA LYS A 327 -13.30 22.88 1.18
C LYS A 327 -13.18 22.36 -0.26
N GLY A 328 -13.93 21.33 -0.60
CA GLY A 328 -14.16 20.81 -1.95
C GLY A 328 -13.84 19.33 -2.02
N LEU A 329 -14.66 18.57 -2.74
CA LEU A 329 -14.47 17.14 -2.92
C LEU A 329 -13.31 16.85 -3.88
N GLY A 330 -12.43 15.94 -3.46
CA GLY A 330 -11.29 15.43 -4.23
C GLY A 330 -11.64 14.18 -5.04
N PRO A 331 -10.69 13.25 -5.23
CA PRO A 331 -10.97 11.97 -5.87
C PRO A 331 -11.76 11.03 -4.94
N LEU A 332 -12.55 10.14 -5.56
CA LEU A 332 -13.08 8.96 -4.89
C LEU A 332 -12.70 7.69 -5.63
N VAL A 333 -12.64 6.59 -4.89
CA VAL A 333 -12.53 5.22 -5.42
C VAL A 333 -13.53 4.32 -4.72
N ILE A 334 -14.02 3.32 -5.44
CA ILE A 334 -14.92 2.29 -4.94
C ILE A 334 -14.29 0.93 -5.21
N LEU A 335 -14.20 0.15 -4.15
CA LEU A 335 -13.73 -1.22 -4.12
C LEU A 335 -14.91 -2.17 -4.00
N GLN A 336 -14.78 -3.34 -4.61
CA GLN A 336 -15.64 -4.50 -4.35
C GLN A 336 -14.82 -5.60 -3.65
N ARG A 337 -15.38 -6.17 -2.59
CA ARG A 337 -14.86 -7.32 -1.84
C ARG A 337 -15.88 -8.47 -1.86
N GLY A 338 -15.41 -9.71 -1.92
CA GLY A 338 -16.23 -10.93 -1.86
C GLY A 338 -16.25 -11.75 -3.16
N GLY A 339 -16.62 -13.03 -3.06
CA GLY A 339 -16.64 -14.00 -4.19
C GLY A 339 -15.37 -14.82 -4.37
N GLY A 340 -14.58 -15.02 -3.32
CA GLY A 340 -13.30 -15.76 -3.41
C GLY A 340 -12.24 -15.04 -4.26
N GLN A 341 -12.39 -13.72 -4.46
CA GLN A 341 -11.49 -12.89 -5.26
C GLN A 341 -10.78 -11.86 -4.39
N ILE A 342 -9.60 -11.44 -4.86
CA ILE A 342 -8.90 -10.26 -4.36
C ILE A 342 -9.83 -9.05 -4.50
N ASP A 343 -9.86 -8.22 -3.47
CA ASP A 343 -10.48 -6.90 -3.49
C ASP A 343 -10.15 -6.17 -4.81
N ALA A 344 -11.13 -5.57 -5.48
CA ALA A 344 -10.88 -4.91 -6.78
C ALA A 344 -11.49 -3.52 -6.85
N LEU A 345 -10.72 -2.53 -7.33
CA LEU A 345 -11.21 -1.21 -7.68
C LEU A 345 -12.19 -1.35 -8.87
N VAL A 346 -13.47 -1.06 -8.60
CA VAL A 346 -14.58 -1.20 -9.56
C VAL A 346 -15.07 0.14 -10.09
N ARG A 347 -14.70 1.25 -9.44
CA ARG A 347 -14.96 2.61 -9.92
C ARG A 347 -14.00 3.63 -9.32
N ASP A 348 -13.73 4.69 -10.07
CA ASP A 348 -13.06 5.90 -9.61
C ASP A 348 -13.70 7.15 -10.23
N LEU A 349 -13.60 8.29 -9.56
CA LEU A 349 -14.02 9.59 -10.09
C LEU A 349 -13.08 10.70 -9.60
N SER A 350 -12.91 11.73 -10.43
CA SER A 350 -12.42 13.04 -10.00
C SER A 350 -13.62 13.97 -9.82
N LEU A 351 -13.82 14.50 -8.61
CA LEU A 351 -14.95 15.39 -8.32
C LEU A 351 -14.64 16.87 -8.53
N LYS A 352 -13.40 17.19 -8.98
CA LYS A 352 -12.96 18.52 -9.41
C LYS A 352 -13.36 19.64 -8.41
N SER A 353 -13.16 19.39 -7.13
CA SER A 353 -13.41 20.36 -6.04
C SER A 353 -14.88 20.77 -5.88
N ALA A 354 -15.83 19.97 -6.39
CA ALA A 354 -17.25 20.21 -6.17
C ALA A 354 -17.58 20.21 -4.67
N ARG A 355 -18.45 21.11 -4.21
CA ARG A 355 -18.90 21.16 -2.80
C ARG A 355 -19.83 20.01 -2.43
N LYS A 356 -20.59 19.50 -3.41
CA LYS A 356 -21.58 18.43 -3.23
C LYS A 356 -21.63 17.54 -4.45
N ARG A 357 -21.91 16.26 -4.25
CA ARG A 357 -22.19 15.29 -5.31
C ARG A 357 -23.30 14.36 -4.85
N ALA A 358 -24.30 14.16 -5.70
CA ALA A 358 -25.37 13.21 -5.47
C ALA A 358 -25.72 12.49 -6.78
N GLY A 359 -26.24 11.27 -6.67
CA GLY A 359 -26.79 10.52 -7.80
C GLY A 359 -26.44 9.04 -7.78
N ILE A 360 -26.71 8.38 -8.91
CA ILE A 360 -26.42 6.96 -9.10
C ILE A 360 -25.12 6.80 -9.87
N LEU A 361 -24.24 5.94 -9.38
CA LEU A 361 -23.08 5.44 -10.11
C LEU A 361 -23.27 3.98 -10.46
N THR A 362 -22.89 3.63 -11.68
CA THR A 362 -22.71 2.24 -12.08
C THR A 362 -21.26 1.83 -11.80
N VAL A 363 -21.08 0.77 -11.03
CA VAL A 363 -19.80 0.10 -10.83
C VAL A 363 -19.76 -1.18 -11.65
N THR A 364 -18.57 -1.62 -12.05
CA THR A 364 -18.39 -2.83 -12.86
C THR A 364 -17.51 -3.82 -12.13
N ALA A 365 -18.08 -4.96 -11.75
CA ALA A 365 -17.39 -6.08 -11.15
C ALA A 365 -16.39 -6.69 -12.14
N PRO A 366 -15.24 -7.22 -11.66
CA PRO A 366 -14.25 -7.87 -12.52
C PRO A 366 -14.79 -9.14 -13.19
N ARG A 367 -15.74 -9.83 -12.54
CA ARG A 367 -16.39 -11.06 -13.02
C ARG A 367 -17.91 -10.96 -12.83
N PRO A 368 -18.71 -11.76 -13.57
CA PRO A 368 -20.14 -11.88 -13.30
C PRO A 368 -20.39 -12.29 -11.85
N LEU A 369 -21.42 -11.71 -11.24
CA LEU A 369 -21.82 -11.99 -9.87
C LEU A 369 -22.47 -13.37 -9.75
N VAL A 370 -22.22 -14.07 -8.65
CA VAL A 370 -22.72 -15.44 -8.41
C VAL A 370 -23.85 -15.39 -7.38
N ALA A 371 -24.95 -16.12 -7.61
CA ALA A 371 -26.07 -16.17 -6.68
C ALA A 371 -25.62 -16.55 -5.25
N GLY A 372 -26.13 -15.85 -4.24
CA GLY A 372 -25.79 -16.07 -2.83
C GLY A 372 -24.42 -15.53 -2.41
N GLN A 373 -23.60 -15.03 -3.33
CA GLN A 373 -22.30 -14.44 -3.04
C GLN A 373 -22.45 -13.22 -2.12
N PRO A 374 -21.74 -13.16 -0.98
CA PRO A 374 -21.62 -11.92 -0.21
C PRO A 374 -20.78 -10.93 -1.02
N VAL A 375 -21.26 -9.69 -1.12
CA VAL A 375 -20.58 -8.60 -1.81
C VAL A 375 -20.53 -7.39 -0.89
N VAL A 376 -19.34 -6.84 -0.75
CA VAL A 376 -19.06 -5.66 0.06
C VAL A 376 -18.53 -4.57 -0.86
N TYR A 377 -19.08 -3.37 -0.73
CA TYR A 377 -18.55 -2.19 -1.41
C TYR A 377 -17.94 -1.24 -0.40
N ILE A 378 -16.73 -0.75 -0.68
CA ILE A 378 -16.03 0.24 0.15
C ILE A 378 -15.81 1.48 -0.71
N VAL A 379 -16.18 2.65 -0.23
CA VAL A 379 -15.85 3.93 -0.87
C VAL A 379 -14.84 4.68 -0.04
N ASN A 380 -13.75 5.13 -0.67
CA ASN A 380 -12.81 6.09 -0.11
C ASN A 380 -13.03 7.43 -0.83
N LEU A 381 -13.30 8.49 -0.07
CA LEU A 381 -13.54 9.84 -0.57
C LEU A 381 -12.54 10.81 0.06
N PHE A 382 -11.70 11.42 -0.77
CA PHE A 382 -10.81 12.49 -0.35
C PHE A 382 -11.47 13.86 -0.57
N ASP A 383 -11.11 14.84 0.24
CA ASP A 383 -11.25 16.26 -0.11
C ASP A 383 -10.01 16.77 -0.88
N VAL A 384 -9.98 18.06 -1.17
CA VAL A 384 -8.85 18.73 -1.85
C VAL A 384 -7.62 18.94 -0.97
N ASN A 385 -7.74 18.83 0.37
CA ASN A 385 -6.69 19.07 1.36
C ASN A 385 -6.14 17.78 1.99
N GLY A 386 -6.55 16.63 1.46
CA GLY A 386 -6.06 15.32 1.81
C GLY A 386 -6.80 14.63 2.96
N ASN A 387 -7.91 15.18 3.48
CA ASN A 387 -8.74 14.47 4.44
C ASN A 387 -9.57 13.41 3.71
N LEU A 388 -9.84 12.28 4.37
CA LEU A 388 -10.44 11.09 3.80
C LEU A 388 -11.59 10.63 4.71
N SER A 389 -12.71 10.30 4.09
CA SER A 389 -13.79 9.54 4.69
C SER A 389 -13.99 8.23 3.97
N GLN A 390 -14.40 7.21 4.72
CA GLN A 390 -14.72 5.89 4.20
C GLN A 390 -16.14 5.49 4.60
N SER A 391 -16.82 4.77 3.71
CA SER A 391 -18.08 4.09 4.03
C SER A 391 -18.10 2.69 3.41
N VAL A 392 -18.79 1.77 4.07
CA VAL A 392 -18.91 0.36 3.66
C VAL A 392 -20.38 -0.02 3.52
N ILE A 393 -20.71 -0.81 2.50
CA ILE A 393 -22.02 -1.44 2.33
C ILE A 393 -21.82 -2.94 2.18
N ASN A 394 -22.63 -3.72 2.91
CA ASN A 394 -22.69 -5.17 2.77
C ASN A 394 -23.98 -5.56 2.05
N SER A 395 -23.90 -6.57 1.18
CA SER A 395 -25.05 -7.11 0.45
C SER A 395 -24.82 -8.57 0.07
N GLN A 396 -25.85 -9.16 -0.53
CA GLN A 396 -25.82 -10.52 -1.07
C GLN A 396 -26.41 -10.50 -2.47
N VAL A 397 -25.77 -11.23 -3.39
CA VAL A 397 -26.24 -11.36 -4.77
C VAL A 397 -27.51 -12.20 -4.78
N VAL A 398 -28.59 -11.62 -5.33
CA VAL A 398 -29.86 -12.30 -5.52
C VAL A 398 -29.83 -13.17 -6.78
N PRO A 399 -30.68 -14.21 -6.87
CA PRO A 399 -30.77 -15.07 -8.05
C PRO A 399 -31.00 -14.33 -9.37
#